data_AF-A0AAI9MVF8-F1
#
_entry.id   AF-A0AAI9MVF8-F1
#
_cell.length_a   1.000
_cell.length_b   1.000
_cell.length_c   1.000
_cell.angle_alpha   90.00
_cell.angle_beta   90.00
_cell.angle_gamma   90.00
#
_symmetry.space_group_name_H-M   'P 1'
#
loop_
_entity.id
_entity.type
_entity.pdbx_description
1 polymer ?
#
loop_
_entity_poly.entity_id
_entity_poly.type
_entity_poly.pdbx_seq_one_letter_code
_entity_poly.pdbx_strand_id
1 'polypeptide(L)'
;MNKIKSVYAIGLLAVSAFSLAEEQQRYANTTHTSSNFINQGYCGYSFTLDNGGNHMVLDHAEFGAFEPTLRMKDGQEKVLGDTVLEVEPFGDSSAPRATFARLEIPCEDVAEFEVVRVVKDQKGRKVELLISIFQANNPKLTKVSVAKSK
;
A
#
# COMPACT_ATOMS: atom_id res chain seq x y z
N MET A 1 65.57 -9.31 -2.19
CA MET A 1 64.47 -10.04 -2.84
C MET A 1 63.39 -10.35 -1.82
N ASN A 2 62.17 -9.83 -2.04
CA ASN A 2 60.84 -10.36 -1.64
C ASN A 2 60.51 -10.46 -0.14
N LYS A 3 59.37 -10.02 0.40
CA LYS A 3 58.07 -9.58 -0.16
C LYS A 3 57.33 -8.81 0.95
N ILE A 4 56.91 -7.56 0.67
CA ILE A 4 55.94 -6.84 1.51
C ILE A 4 54.56 -7.39 1.16
N LYS A 5 53.93 -8.12 2.09
CA LYS A 5 52.51 -8.49 1.96
C LYS A 5 51.67 -7.40 2.62
N SER A 6 51.26 -6.46 1.79
CA SER A 6 50.12 -5.59 2.03
C SER A 6 48.87 -6.46 2.23
N VAL A 7 48.21 -6.32 3.38
CA VAL A 7 46.84 -6.80 3.58
C VAL A 7 45.99 -5.58 3.88
N TYR A 8 45.47 -4.99 2.82
CA TYR A 8 44.27 -4.17 2.89
C TYR A 8 43.10 -5.12 3.21
N ALA A 9 42.40 -4.90 4.31
CA ALA A 9 41.06 -5.41 4.49
C ALA A 9 40.15 -4.23 4.79
N ILE A 10 39.53 -3.74 3.73
CA ILE A 10 38.43 -2.77 3.70
C ILE A 10 37.27 -3.43 4.45
N GLY A 11 37.16 -3.14 5.74
CA GLY A 11 36.05 -3.59 6.56
C GLY A 11 35.20 -2.39 6.93
N LEU A 12 34.25 -2.02 6.07
CA LEU A 12 33.06 -1.20 6.37
C LEU A 12 32.31 -0.99 5.05
N LEU A 13 30.97 -0.97 5.11
CA LEU A 13 29.98 -0.71 4.03
C LEU A 13 29.17 -1.90 3.49
N ALA A 14 28.99 -2.99 4.23
CA ALA A 14 28.03 -4.04 3.83
C ALA A 14 26.63 -3.91 4.45
N VAL A 15 26.40 -3.04 5.44
CA VAL A 15 25.18 -3.09 6.27
C VAL A 15 23.99 -2.33 5.68
N SER A 16 24.17 -1.48 4.66
CA SER A 16 23.08 -0.66 4.11
C SER A 16 22.38 -1.24 2.86
N ALA A 17 23.00 -2.21 2.17
CA ALA A 17 22.43 -2.76 0.93
C ALA A 17 21.32 -3.79 1.18
N PHE A 18 21.37 -4.50 2.31
CA PHE A 18 20.40 -5.56 2.62
C PHE A 18 19.00 -5.01 2.95
N SER A 19 18.91 -3.87 3.64
CA SER A 19 17.61 -3.29 4.03
C SER A 19 16.81 -2.76 2.83
N LEU A 20 17.48 -2.24 1.80
CA LEU A 20 16.83 -1.78 0.58
C LEU A 20 16.36 -2.95 -0.30
N ALA A 21 17.15 -4.03 -0.36
CA ALA A 21 16.79 -5.22 -1.12
C ALA A 21 15.55 -5.92 -0.53
N GLU A 22 15.46 -6.00 0.80
CA GLU A 22 14.33 -6.60 1.49
C GLU A 22 13.03 -5.80 1.28
N GLU A 23 13.08 -4.47 1.31
CA GLU A 23 11.91 -3.63 1.03
C GLU A 23 11.44 -3.78 -0.42
N GLN A 24 12.34 -3.87 -1.40
CA GLN A 24 12.01 -4.06 -2.82
C GLN A 24 11.40 -5.43 -3.15
N GLN A 25 11.50 -6.40 -2.23
CA GLN A 25 10.95 -7.75 -2.40
C GLN A 25 9.61 -7.94 -1.70
N ARG A 26 9.06 -6.91 -1.05
CA ARG A 26 7.70 -6.96 -0.50
C ARG A 26 6.68 -6.73 -1.61
N TYR A 27 5.52 -7.36 -1.47
CA TYR A 27 4.41 -7.25 -2.41
C TYR A 27 3.13 -7.06 -1.63
N ALA A 28 2.32 -6.09 -2.03
CA ALA A 28 0.96 -5.95 -1.55
C ALA A 28 0.03 -5.71 -2.75
N ASN A 29 -0.90 -6.63 -2.96
CA ASN A 29 -2.00 -6.43 -3.89
C ASN A 29 -3.13 -5.67 -3.19
N THR A 30 -3.49 -4.50 -3.70
CA THR A 30 -4.69 -3.77 -3.24
C THR A 30 -5.80 -3.93 -4.28
N THR A 31 -6.94 -4.47 -3.86
CA THR A 31 -8.10 -4.70 -4.72
C THR A 31 -9.32 -4.01 -4.15
N HIS A 32 -9.98 -3.17 -4.94
CA HIS A 32 -11.31 -2.64 -4.60
C HIS A 32 -12.33 -3.77 -4.57
N THR A 33 -13.10 -3.88 -3.47
CA THR A 33 -14.04 -4.98 -3.27
C THR A 33 -15.51 -4.56 -3.24
N SER A 34 -15.81 -3.35 -2.77
CA SER A 34 -17.18 -2.85 -2.76
C SER A 34 -17.24 -1.33 -2.63
N SER A 35 -18.31 -0.76 -3.17
CA SER A 35 -18.68 0.63 -2.95
C SER A 35 -20.13 0.70 -2.53
N ASN A 36 -20.44 1.47 -1.49
CA ASN A 36 -21.81 1.59 -0.98
C ASN A 36 -22.08 2.99 -0.40
N PHE A 37 -23.32 3.46 -0.53
CA PHE A 37 -23.79 4.61 0.24
C PHE A 37 -23.98 4.19 1.71
N ILE A 38 -23.48 4.98 2.67
CA ILE A 38 -23.51 4.60 4.10
C ILE A 38 -24.57 5.42 4.86
N ASN A 39 -24.57 6.75 4.76
CA ASN A 39 -25.66 7.69 5.13
C ASN A 39 -25.16 9.14 4.95
N GLN A 40 -26.05 10.13 5.09
CA GLN A 40 -25.68 11.56 5.19
C GLN A 40 -24.79 12.11 4.06
N GLY A 41 -24.87 11.52 2.86
CA GLY A 41 -24.05 11.93 1.74
C GLY A 41 -22.64 11.31 1.72
N TYR A 42 -22.36 10.30 2.55
CA TYR A 42 -21.08 9.58 2.57
C TYR A 42 -21.13 8.25 1.81
N CYS A 43 -20.02 7.97 1.13
CA CYS A 43 -19.78 6.76 0.37
C CYS A 43 -18.63 5.98 1.02
N GLY A 44 -18.85 4.68 1.16
CA GLY A 44 -17.89 3.71 1.65
C GLY A 44 -17.22 3.00 0.51
N TYR A 45 -15.90 2.83 0.60
CA TYR A 45 -15.10 2.04 -0.32
C TYR A 45 -14.31 1.02 0.49
N SER A 46 -14.48 -0.26 0.17
CA SER A 46 -13.72 -1.33 0.82
C SER A 46 -12.61 -1.83 -0.10
N PHE A 47 -11.46 -2.09 0.48
CA PHE A 47 -10.28 -2.59 -0.19
C PHE A 47 -9.80 -3.86 0.52
N THR A 48 -9.40 -4.86 -0.24
CA THR A 48 -8.65 -6.00 0.26
C THR A 48 -7.18 -5.80 -0.06
N LEU A 49 -6.34 -5.98 0.95
CA LEU A 49 -4.88 -5.94 0.82
C LEU A 49 -4.33 -7.34 1.09
N ASP A 50 -3.50 -7.87 0.20
CA ASP A 50 -2.93 -9.22 0.27
C ASP A 50 -1.43 -9.18 -0.01
N ASN A 51 -0.62 -9.81 0.86
CA ASN A 51 0.83 -9.74 0.77
C ASN A 51 1.47 -10.77 -0.20
N GLY A 52 0.67 -11.42 -1.05
CA GLY A 52 1.15 -12.36 -2.08
C GLY A 52 1.42 -13.79 -1.60
N GLY A 53 1.44 -14.03 -0.28
CA GLY A 53 1.68 -15.36 0.31
C GLY A 53 3.05 -15.96 -0.07
N ASN A 54 3.15 -17.29 -0.06
CA ASN A 54 4.43 -18.02 -0.16
C ASN A 54 5.12 -17.99 -1.54
N HIS A 55 4.60 -17.20 -2.49
CA HIS A 55 5.19 -17.04 -3.82
C HIS A 55 6.16 -15.85 -3.91
N MET A 56 6.25 -15.05 -2.85
CA MET A 56 7.20 -13.97 -2.71
C MET A 56 8.52 -14.48 -2.11
N VAL A 57 9.66 -13.93 -2.55
CA VAL A 57 11.00 -14.32 -2.07
C VAL A 57 11.16 -14.10 -0.55
N LEU A 58 10.33 -13.23 0.02
CA LEU A 58 10.18 -13.03 1.45
C LEU A 58 8.88 -13.72 1.91
N ASP A 59 8.97 -15.00 2.24
CA ASP A 59 7.93 -15.72 2.97
C ASP A 59 7.60 -14.91 4.24
N HIS A 60 6.32 -14.58 4.44
CA HIS A 60 5.82 -13.86 5.63
C HIS A 60 6.36 -12.44 5.83
N ALA A 61 6.54 -11.66 4.75
CA ALA A 61 6.79 -10.23 4.89
C ALA A 61 5.59 -9.53 5.56
N GLU A 62 5.68 -9.38 6.89
CA GLU A 62 4.73 -8.62 7.70
C GLU A 62 4.66 -7.18 7.17
N PHE A 63 3.45 -6.72 6.92
CA PHE A 63 3.16 -5.31 6.74
C PHE A 63 2.65 -4.76 8.07
N GLY A 64 3.52 -4.07 8.82
CA GLY A 64 3.05 -3.18 9.89
C GLY A 64 2.16 -2.07 9.34
N ALA A 65 1.42 -1.36 10.21
CA ALA A 65 0.43 -0.36 9.81
C ALA A 65 0.97 0.69 8.83
N PHE A 66 0.18 1.00 7.80
CA PHE A 66 0.56 1.96 6.77
C PHE A 66 -0.65 2.75 6.22
N GLU A 67 -0.35 3.89 5.63
CA GLU A 67 -1.26 4.93 5.19
C GLU A 67 -1.01 5.21 3.69
N PRO A 68 -1.63 4.46 2.77
CA PRO A 68 -1.65 4.84 1.35
C PRO A 68 -2.46 6.11 1.13
N THR A 69 -1.87 7.05 0.40
CA THR A 69 -2.57 8.20 -0.19
C THR A 69 -3.15 7.79 -1.54
N LEU A 70 -4.47 7.91 -1.65
CA LEU A 70 -5.26 7.57 -2.82
C LEU A 70 -5.69 8.85 -3.54
N ARG A 71 -5.30 9.01 -4.79
CA ARG A 71 -5.80 10.04 -5.69
C ARG A 71 -7.10 9.58 -6.34
N MET A 72 -8.15 10.35 -6.12
CA MET A 72 -9.48 10.09 -6.68
C MET A 72 -9.59 10.70 -8.07
N LYS A 73 -10.05 9.90 -9.04
CA LYS A 73 -10.35 10.34 -10.40
C LYS A 73 -11.79 10.05 -10.77
N ASP A 74 -12.41 10.94 -11.53
CA ASP A 74 -13.71 10.69 -12.14
C ASP A 74 -13.61 9.81 -13.40
N GLY A 75 -14.76 9.53 -14.04
CA GLY A 75 -14.82 8.71 -15.25
C GLY A 75 -14.14 9.32 -16.49
N GLN A 76 -13.68 10.56 -16.39
CA GLN A 76 -13.00 11.35 -17.41
C GLN A 76 -11.53 11.60 -17.02
N GLU A 77 -11.04 10.89 -16.00
CA GLU A 77 -9.68 10.98 -15.46
C GLU A 77 -9.36 12.33 -14.79
N LYS A 78 -10.37 13.18 -14.54
CA LYS A 78 -10.19 14.42 -13.80
C LYS A 78 -9.92 14.10 -12.33
N VAL A 79 -8.88 14.71 -11.78
CA VAL A 79 -8.55 14.60 -10.35
C VAL A 79 -9.62 15.31 -9.52
N LEU A 80 -10.21 14.58 -8.58
CA LEU A 80 -11.20 15.07 -7.61
C LEU A 80 -10.53 15.49 -6.29
N GLY A 81 -9.42 14.85 -5.94
CA GLY A 81 -8.63 15.13 -4.74
C GLY A 81 -7.82 13.92 -4.28
N ASP A 82 -7.09 14.08 -3.18
CA ASP A 82 -6.32 13.01 -2.55
C ASP A 82 -6.94 12.69 -1.18
N THR A 83 -6.92 11.43 -0.76
CA THR A 83 -7.40 10.95 0.54
C THR A 83 -6.47 9.89 1.11
N VAL A 84 -6.55 9.62 2.41
CA VAL A 84 -5.72 8.62 3.09
C VAL A 84 -6.57 7.43 3.46
N LEU A 85 -6.13 6.24 3.09
CA LEU A 85 -6.69 4.98 3.56
C LEU A 85 -5.81 4.48 4.69
N GLU A 86 -6.39 4.17 5.84
CA GLU A 86 -5.66 3.59 6.97
C GLU A 86 -5.70 2.06 6.86
N VAL A 87 -4.53 1.42 6.95
CA VAL A 87 -4.39 -0.03 6.86
C VAL A 87 -3.75 -0.57 8.14
N GLU A 88 -4.47 -1.48 8.79
CA GLU A 88 -3.98 -2.19 9.97
C GLU A 88 -2.86 -3.19 9.63
N PRO A 89 -2.00 -3.55 10.60
CA PRO A 89 -0.97 -4.56 10.40
C PRO A 89 -1.54 -5.91 9.92
N PHE A 90 -0.85 -6.58 8.99
CA PHE A 90 -1.26 -7.91 8.51
C PHE A 90 -0.09 -8.73 7.96
N GLY A 91 -0.32 -10.04 7.77
CA GLY A 91 0.64 -10.93 7.14
C GLY A 91 1.78 -11.46 8.02
N ASP A 92 1.76 -11.21 9.33
CA ASP A 92 2.62 -11.92 10.29
C ASP A 92 2.14 -13.36 10.54
N SER A 93 2.89 -14.16 11.30
CA SER A 93 2.55 -15.57 11.58
C SER A 93 1.24 -15.77 12.35
N SER A 94 0.75 -14.74 13.02
CA SER A 94 -0.49 -14.71 13.82
C SER A 94 -1.65 -13.98 13.13
N ALA A 95 -1.39 -13.21 12.08
CA ALA A 95 -2.35 -12.39 11.35
C ALA A 95 -2.66 -13.02 9.99
N PRO A 96 -3.90 -12.84 9.48
CA PRO A 96 -4.25 -13.33 8.16
C PRO A 96 -3.38 -12.69 7.06
N ARG A 97 -3.11 -13.46 6.01
CA ARG A 97 -2.39 -13.06 4.78
C ARG A 97 -2.99 -11.82 4.11
N ALA A 98 -4.29 -11.61 4.32
CA ALA A 98 -5.01 -10.49 3.77
C ALA A 98 -5.76 -9.72 4.86
N THR A 99 -5.89 -8.42 4.68
CA THR A 99 -6.68 -7.53 5.53
C THR A 99 -7.69 -6.74 4.71
N PHE A 100 -8.63 -6.11 5.41
CA PHE A 100 -9.63 -5.22 4.83
C PHE A 100 -9.41 -3.81 5.37
N ALA A 101 -9.41 -2.85 4.46
CA ALA A 101 -9.37 -1.44 4.80
C ALA A 101 -10.59 -0.74 4.22
N ARG A 102 -11.14 0.22 4.96
CA ARG A 102 -12.36 0.94 4.58
C ARG A 102 -12.09 2.43 4.57
N LEU A 103 -12.52 3.06 3.49
CA LEU A 103 -12.50 4.50 3.32
C LEU A 103 -13.94 5.03 3.34
N GLU A 104 -14.18 6.06 4.14
CA GLU A 104 -15.46 6.78 4.17
C GLU A 104 -15.22 8.25 3.84
N ILE A 105 -15.79 8.71 2.74
CA ILE A 105 -15.66 10.08 2.25
C ILE A 105 -17.02 10.62 1.79
N PRO A 106 -17.20 11.94 1.67
CA PRO A 106 -18.34 12.49 0.96
C PRO A 106 -18.48 11.82 -0.41
N CYS A 107 -19.70 11.48 -0.80
CA CYS A 107 -19.98 10.85 -2.08
C CYS A 107 -19.60 11.81 -3.22
N GLU A 108 -18.57 11.41 -3.95
CA GLU A 108 -18.08 12.05 -5.16
C GLU A 108 -18.24 11.10 -6.35
N ASP A 109 -18.16 11.60 -7.58
CA ASP A 109 -18.22 10.80 -8.81
C ASP A 109 -16.91 10.01 -9.07
N VAL A 110 -16.38 9.34 -8.05
CA VAL A 110 -15.13 8.58 -8.12
C VAL A 110 -15.31 7.34 -8.99
N ALA A 111 -14.47 7.22 -10.02
CA ALA A 111 -14.41 6.06 -10.91
C ALA A 111 -13.12 5.25 -10.72
N GLU A 112 -12.07 5.85 -10.16
CA GLU A 112 -10.78 5.21 -9.93
C GLU A 112 -10.06 5.82 -8.72
N PHE A 113 -9.32 4.98 -7.99
CA PHE A 113 -8.33 5.41 -7.00
C PHE A 113 -6.93 5.03 -7.48
N GLU A 114 -6.02 6.00 -7.54
CA GLU A 114 -4.61 5.77 -7.84
C GLU A 114 -3.78 5.89 -6.55
N VAL A 115 -2.94 4.89 -6.25
CA VAL A 115 -2.01 4.99 -5.11
C VAL A 115 -0.84 5.89 -5.52
N VAL A 116 -0.76 7.08 -4.92
CA VAL A 116 0.27 8.08 -5.27
C VAL A 116 1.36 8.22 -4.22
N ARG A 117 1.16 7.67 -3.02
CA ARG A 117 2.13 7.69 -1.92
C ARG A 117 1.76 6.63 -0.89
N VAL A 118 2.74 6.06 -0.20
CA VAL A 118 2.49 5.15 0.92
C VAL A 118 3.44 5.45 2.07
N VAL A 119 2.90 5.60 3.28
CA VAL A 119 3.69 5.85 4.49
C VAL A 119 3.45 4.75 5.51
N LYS A 120 4.51 4.27 6.14
CA LYS A 120 4.45 3.36 7.28
C LYS A 120 4.91 4.07 8.55
N ASP A 121 4.26 3.79 9.68
CA ASP A 121 4.84 4.12 10.97
C ASP A 121 5.85 3.04 11.36
N GLN A 122 7.10 3.47 11.54
CA GLN A 122 8.17 2.63 12.06
C GLN A 122 8.68 3.19 13.37
N LYS A 123 8.07 2.75 14.48
CA LYS A 123 8.43 3.13 15.86
C LYS A 123 8.31 4.65 16.10
N GLY A 124 7.20 5.24 15.68
CA GLY A 124 6.89 6.67 15.80
C GLY A 124 7.54 7.54 14.73
N ARG A 125 8.16 6.94 13.70
CA ARG A 125 8.70 7.66 12.54
C ARG A 125 7.90 7.30 11.30
N LYS A 126 7.42 8.33 10.60
CA LYS A 126 6.80 8.17 9.28
C LYS A 126 7.89 7.91 8.23
N VAL A 127 7.87 6.72 7.63
CA VAL A 127 8.79 6.31 6.57
C VAL A 127 7.97 6.10 5.29
N GLU A 128 8.42 6.70 4.19
CA GLU A 128 7.78 6.53 2.90
C GLU A 128 8.24 5.24 2.23
N LEU A 129 7.29 4.42 1.79
CA LEU A 129 7.55 3.16 1.08
C LEU A 129 7.54 3.39 -0.43
N LEU A 130 8.34 2.60 -1.15
CA LEU A 130 8.34 2.64 -2.61
C LEU A 130 7.01 2.13 -3.16
N ILE A 131 6.32 2.94 -3.96
CA ILE A 131 5.02 2.57 -4.56
C ILE A 131 5.11 1.28 -5.39
N SER A 132 6.28 0.99 -5.99
CA SER A 132 6.51 -0.20 -6.81
C SER A 132 6.29 -1.54 -6.08
N ILE A 133 6.29 -1.55 -4.74
CA ILE A 133 6.00 -2.75 -3.94
C ILE A 133 4.49 -3.02 -3.83
N PHE A 134 3.67 -2.02 -4.16
CA PHE A 134 2.22 -2.11 -4.17
C PHE A 134 1.76 -2.35 -5.61
N GLN A 135 1.27 -3.56 -5.89
CA GLN A 135 0.55 -3.81 -7.13
C GLN A 135 -0.91 -3.43 -6.91
N ALA A 136 -1.34 -2.31 -7.48
CA ALA A 136 -2.74 -1.95 -7.48
C ALA A 136 -3.46 -2.76 -8.57
N ASN A 137 -4.24 -3.77 -8.18
CA ASN A 137 -5.28 -4.28 -9.07
C ASN A 137 -6.48 -3.36 -8.92
N ASN A 138 -6.44 -2.26 -9.68
CA ASN A 138 -7.47 -1.23 -9.75
C ASN A 138 -8.40 -1.49 -10.94
N PRO A 139 -9.38 -2.41 -10.86
CA PRO A 139 -10.48 -2.38 -11.82
C PRO A 139 -11.21 -1.04 -11.68
N LYS A 140 -11.74 -0.50 -12.78
CA LYS A 140 -12.66 0.66 -12.72
C LYS A 140 -13.72 0.40 -11.66
N LEU A 141 -13.90 1.35 -10.74
CA LEU A 141 -14.83 1.20 -9.63
C LEU A 141 -16.25 1.02 -10.16
N THR A 142 -17.01 0.13 -9.54
CA THR A 142 -18.46 0.08 -9.80
C THR A 142 -19.08 1.37 -9.30
N LYS A 143 -19.75 2.11 -10.20
CA LYS A 143 -20.39 3.40 -9.85
C LYS A 143 -21.43 3.19 -8.76
N VAL A 144 -21.29 3.91 -7.64
CA VAL A 144 -22.35 4.03 -6.64
C VAL A 144 -23.37 5.01 -7.18
N SER A 145 -24.56 4.53 -7.52
CA SER A 145 -25.69 5.40 -7.85
C SER A 145 -26.51 5.65 -6.59
N VAL A 146 -26.51 6.90 -6.12
CA VAL A 146 -27.47 7.33 -5.10
C VAL A 146 -28.78 7.62 -5.82
N ALA A 147 -29.81 6.79 -5.61
CA ALA A 147 -31.15 7.15 -6.03
C ALA A 147 -31.53 8.43 -5.28
N LYS A 148 -31.58 9.57 -5.98
CA LYS A 148 -32.21 10.77 -5.44
C LYS A 148 -33.66 10.40 -5.14
N SER A 149 -34.00 10.25 -3.87
CA SER A 149 -35.40 10.25 -3.44
C SER A 149 -36.04 11.52 -4.00
N LYS A 150 -37.08 11.36 -4.82
CA LYS A 150 -37.89 12.46 -5.34
C LYS A 150 -38.56 13.23 -4.21
#